data_AF-A0A556PDX6-F1
#
_entry.id   AF-A0A556PDX6-F1
#
_cell.length_a   1.000
_cell.length_b   1.000
_cell.length_c   1.000
_cell.angle_alpha   90.00
_cell.angle_beta   90.00
_cell.angle_gamma   90.00
#
_symmetry.space_group_name_H-M   'P 1'
#
loop_
_entity.id
_entity.type
_entity.pdbx_description
1 polymer ?
#
loop_
_entity_poly.entity_id
_entity_poly.type
_entity_poly.pdbx_seq_one_letter_code
_entity_poly.pdbx_strand_id
1 'polypeptide(L)'
;MLEELGITKVTIPLPFRLNHVNCFLAEGQDGWLVMDTALNRPVAKEIWQSHLSDKEVKELLITHYHPDHSGYAGELQQETGAEVLMTQTTERARKRNWSENTVETIRAYYQAVGIPQEIADGISENTKESRDFVMPEPSVNRYINEGDVIKVGNYEYEVIFTPGHAPGLITLYNREKNVLLSTDHILPKITPNVSYMFMGDQNPLQTFMESLRKIKQLDVDYVIPSHGEPFHGANKRIDEIVKHHEDRLNDILDQLRDGKTVYEVCQYLFGDRLTTHEMRFAIGEALAHLEFLRRKGECQREVRSHDWLYRVK
;
A
#
# COMPACT_ATOMS: atom_id res chain seq x y z
N MET A 1 -8.51 24.73 -1.24
CA MET A 1 -7.68 23.78 -2.01
C MET A 1 -8.45 22.59 -2.57
N LEU A 2 -8.91 21.57 -1.81
CA LEU A 2 -9.62 20.42 -2.41
C LEU A 2 -10.85 20.83 -3.24
N GLU A 3 -11.65 21.76 -2.73
CA GLU A 3 -12.80 22.34 -3.44
C GLU A 3 -12.39 23.06 -4.75
N GLU A 4 -11.29 23.82 -4.72
CA GLU A 4 -10.74 24.49 -5.92
C GLU A 4 -10.25 23.49 -6.98
N LEU A 5 -9.79 22.31 -6.54
CA LEU A 5 -9.41 21.20 -7.42
C LEU A 5 -10.63 20.46 -7.97
N GLY A 6 -11.84 20.71 -7.45
CA GLY A 6 -13.04 19.95 -7.80
C GLY A 6 -13.01 18.52 -7.23
N ILE A 7 -12.31 18.31 -6.12
CA ILE A 7 -12.12 16.99 -5.50
C ILE A 7 -12.87 16.94 -4.16
N THR A 8 -13.78 15.98 -4.04
CA THR A 8 -14.46 15.66 -2.78
C THR A 8 -13.73 14.53 -2.07
N LYS A 9 -13.27 14.76 -0.83
CA LYS A 9 -12.71 13.73 0.04
C LYS A 9 -13.85 12.95 0.70
N VAL A 10 -13.83 11.62 0.55
CA VAL A 10 -14.77 10.68 1.18
C VAL A 10 -13.98 9.83 2.17
N THR A 11 -14.05 10.17 3.47
CA THR A 11 -13.34 9.44 4.52
C THR A 11 -14.19 8.29 5.05
N ILE A 12 -13.73 7.06 4.89
CA ILE A 12 -14.46 5.84 5.28
C ILE A 12 -13.75 5.18 6.48
N PRO A 13 -14.48 4.82 7.55
CA PRO A 13 -13.87 4.21 8.73
C PRO A 13 -13.42 2.76 8.49
N LEU A 14 -12.26 2.42 9.06
CA LEU A 14 -11.65 1.09 9.01
C LEU A 14 -11.68 0.42 10.39
N PRO A 15 -11.83 -0.92 10.48
CA PRO A 15 -11.89 -1.64 11.74
C PRO A 15 -10.50 -1.95 12.34
N PHE A 16 -9.49 -1.12 12.04
CA PHE A 16 -8.10 -1.33 12.42
C PHE A 16 -7.54 -0.13 13.21
N ARG A 17 -6.31 -0.26 13.71
CA ARG A 17 -5.59 0.86 14.34
C ARG A 17 -5.42 2.04 13.39
N LEU A 18 -5.13 1.77 12.11
CA LEU A 18 -5.32 2.72 11.03
C LEU A 18 -6.82 2.79 10.74
N ASN A 19 -7.50 3.76 11.34
CA ASN A 19 -8.95 3.71 11.56
C ASN A 19 -9.79 4.36 10.46
N HIS A 20 -9.18 4.83 9.38
CA HIS A 20 -9.88 5.40 8.24
C HIS A 20 -9.02 5.33 6.98
N VAL A 21 -9.67 5.41 5.83
CA VAL A 21 -9.06 5.69 4.52
C VAL A 21 -9.80 6.85 3.87
N ASN A 22 -9.07 7.72 3.17
CA ASN A 22 -9.60 8.77 2.33
C ASN A 22 -9.67 8.24 0.90
N CYS A 23 -10.89 8.10 0.40
CA CYS A 23 -11.18 7.95 -1.00
C CYS A 23 -11.57 9.31 -1.59
N PHE A 24 -11.69 9.40 -2.91
CA PHE A 24 -11.98 10.67 -3.57
C PHE A 24 -13.03 10.52 -4.66
N LEU A 25 -13.83 11.57 -4.81
CA LEU A 25 -14.88 11.68 -5.81
C LEU A 25 -14.71 13.00 -6.55
N ALA A 26 -14.69 12.96 -7.88
CA ALA A 26 -14.50 14.15 -8.70
C ALA A 26 -15.17 13.98 -10.08
N GLU A 27 -15.39 15.08 -10.79
CA GLU A 27 -15.79 15.01 -12.20
C GLU A 27 -14.63 14.47 -13.05
N GLY A 28 -14.90 13.44 -13.84
CA GLY A 28 -13.98 12.88 -14.83
C GLY A 28 -14.24 13.43 -16.24
N GLN A 29 -13.87 12.63 -17.25
CA GLN A 29 -14.04 13.01 -18.65
C GLN A 29 -15.52 13.00 -19.08
N ASP A 30 -16.22 11.89 -18.82
CA ASP A 30 -17.57 11.61 -19.33
C ASP A 30 -18.60 11.33 -18.21
N GLY A 31 -18.25 11.64 -16.97
CA GLY A 31 -19.07 11.44 -15.77
C GLY A 31 -18.21 11.44 -14.52
N TRP A 32 -18.73 10.93 -13.40
CA TRP A 32 -18.01 10.96 -12.13
C TRP A 32 -16.95 9.87 -12.05
N LEU A 33 -15.80 10.24 -11.48
CA LEU A 33 -14.69 9.36 -11.16
C LEU A 33 -14.63 9.15 -9.65
N VAL A 34 -14.56 7.88 -9.24
CA VAL A 34 -14.25 7.48 -7.87
C VAL A 34 -12.80 6.98 -7.84
N MET A 35 -11.98 7.54 -6.95
CA MET A 35 -10.61 7.09 -6.72
C MET A 35 -10.54 6.36 -5.37
N ASP A 36 -10.19 5.08 -5.43
CA ASP A 36 -10.24 4.11 -4.33
C ASP A 36 -11.65 3.98 -3.69
N THR A 37 -11.87 2.89 -2.96
CA THR A 37 -13.23 2.44 -2.63
C THR A 37 -13.43 1.95 -1.19
N ALA A 38 -12.39 1.92 -0.35
CA ALA A 38 -12.41 1.30 0.98
C ALA A 38 -12.59 -0.23 0.93
N LEU A 39 -12.67 -0.84 2.12
CA LEU A 39 -12.99 -2.25 2.31
C LEU A 39 -14.42 -2.54 1.82
N ASN A 40 -14.68 -3.73 1.30
CA ASN A 40 -16.07 -4.17 1.12
C ASN A 40 -16.71 -4.45 2.48
N ARG A 41 -17.47 -3.47 3.00
CA ARG A 41 -18.21 -3.54 4.26
C ARG A 41 -19.49 -2.72 4.15
N PRO A 42 -20.53 -3.04 4.95
CA PRO A 42 -21.78 -2.27 4.95
C PRO A 42 -21.59 -0.76 5.14
N VAL A 43 -20.64 -0.35 6.00
CA VAL A 43 -20.34 1.07 6.22
C VAL A 43 -19.79 1.79 4.99
N ALA A 44 -18.98 1.11 4.17
CA ALA A 44 -18.45 1.69 2.94
C ALA A 44 -19.58 1.87 1.92
N LYS A 45 -20.45 0.87 1.79
CA LYS A 45 -21.65 0.91 0.96
C LYS A 45 -22.58 2.07 1.32
N GLU A 46 -22.94 2.20 2.60
CA GLU A 46 -23.81 3.29 3.07
C GLU A 46 -23.23 4.67 2.77
N ILE A 47 -21.93 4.87 3.02
CA ILE A 47 -21.25 6.14 2.74
C ILE A 47 -21.24 6.42 1.24
N TRP A 48 -20.83 5.47 0.41
CA TRP A 48 -20.79 5.67 -1.04
C TRP A 48 -22.17 5.95 -1.62
N GLN A 49 -23.21 5.22 -1.21
CA GLN A 49 -24.58 5.48 -1.66
C GLN A 49 -25.04 6.92 -1.35
N SER A 50 -24.66 7.45 -0.18
CA SER A 50 -24.99 8.84 0.19
C SER A 50 -24.30 9.88 -0.71
N HIS A 51 -23.07 9.59 -1.17
CA HIS A 51 -22.30 10.49 -2.02
C HIS A 51 -22.64 10.38 -3.50
N LEU A 52 -23.16 9.23 -3.94
CA LEU A 52 -23.34 8.90 -5.37
C LEU A 52 -24.80 8.95 -5.85
N SER A 53 -25.77 9.19 -4.96
CA SER A 53 -27.21 9.11 -5.27
C SER A 53 -27.68 9.93 -6.49
N ASP A 54 -27.00 11.04 -6.79
CA ASP A 54 -27.29 11.97 -7.88
C ASP A 54 -26.21 11.98 -8.98
N LYS A 55 -25.32 10.99 -8.99
CA LYS A 55 -24.09 11.01 -9.81
C LYS A 55 -24.00 9.78 -10.69
N GLU A 56 -23.77 10.02 -11.98
CA GLU A 56 -23.47 8.96 -12.93
C GLU A 56 -21.95 8.65 -12.87
N VAL A 57 -21.59 7.62 -12.10
CA VAL A 57 -20.19 7.16 -11.99
C VAL A 57 -19.81 6.40 -13.25
N LYS A 58 -18.73 6.84 -13.91
CA LYS A 58 -18.21 6.25 -15.14
C LYS A 58 -16.90 5.50 -14.96
N GLU A 59 -16.06 5.96 -14.03
CA GLU A 59 -14.72 5.41 -13.83
C GLU A 59 -14.44 5.14 -12.34
N LEU A 60 -13.88 3.98 -12.04
CA LEU A 60 -13.29 3.62 -10.75
C LEU A 60 -11.78 3.52 -10.93
N LEU A 61 -11.05 4.52 -10.42
CA LEU A 61 -9.60 4.57 -10.43
C LEU A 61 -9.04 3.91 -9.17
N ILE A 62 -8.42 2.74 -9.30
CA ILE A 62 -7.85 2.01 -8.18
C ILE A 62 -6.34 2.22 -8.15
N THR A 63 -5.86 2.83 -7.07
CA THR A 63 -4.46 3.25 -6.93
C THR A 63 -3.54 2.05 -6.74
N HIS A 64 -3.98 1.08 -5.95
CA HIS A 64 -3.30 -0.20 -5.74
C HIS A 64 -4.25 -1.25 -5.13
N TYR A 65 -3.74 -2.47 -4.91
CA TYR A 65 -4.56 -3.66 -4.65
C TYR A 65 -4.91 -3.90 -3.17
N HIS A 66 -4.48 -3.03 -2.26
CA HIS A 66 -4.74 -3.25 -0.83
C HIS A 66 -6.24 -3.12 -0.53
N PRO A 67 -6.73 -3.86 0.49
CA PRO A 67 -8.17 -4.02 0.70
C PRO A 67 -8.92 -2.71 0.93
N ASP A 68 -8.32 -1.76 1.61
CA ASP A 68 -8.87 -0.44 1.90
C ASP A 68 -8.82 0.53 0.70
N HIS A 69 -8.29 0.11 -0.45
CA HIS A 69 -8.31 0.89 -1.68
C HIS A 69 -9.18 0.21 -2.75
N SER A 70 -9.05 -1.10 -2.91
CA SER A 70 -9.74 -1.85 -3.96
C SER A 70 -10.92 -2.69 -3.47
N GLY A 71 -11.21 -2.71 -2.17
CA GLY A 71 -12.07 -3.71 -1.57
C GLY A 71 -13.51 -3.66 -2.05
N TYR A 72 -14.13 -2.49 -2.00
CA TYR A 72 -15.52 -2.30 -2.44
C TYR A 72 -15.66 -2.12 -3.96
N ALA A 73 -14.55 -2.05 -4.71
CA ALA A 73 -14.55 -1.73 -6.13
C ALA A 73 -15.38 -2.68 -6.99
N GLY A 74 -15.40 -3.99 -6.68
CA GLY A 74 -16.18 -4.95 -7.46
C GLY A 74 -17.69 -4.82 -7.25
N GLU A 75 -18.13 -4.56 -6.01
CA GLU A 75 -19.56 -4.32 -5.73
C GLU A 75 -20.00 -2.96 -6.31
N LEU A 76 -19.19 -1.91 -6.15
CA LEU A 76 -19.46 -0.61 -6.74
C LEU A 76 -19.51 -0.67 -8.28
N GLN A 77 -18.65 -1.46 -8.91
CA GLN A 77 -18.70 -1.71 -10.36
C GLN A 77 -20.01 -2.39 -10.77
N GLN A 78 -20.49 -3.38 -10.01
CA GLN A 78 -21.76 -4.05 -10.30
C GLN A 78 -22.97 -3.11 -10.15
N GLU A 79 -22.92 -2.20 -9.17
CA GLU A 79 -23.98 -1.23 -8.92
C GLU A 79 -24.04 -0.10 -9.97
N THR A 80 -22.88 0.35 -10.45
CA THR A 80 -22.77 1.54 -11.31
C THR A 80 -22.53 1.22 -12.79
N GLY A 81 -21.98 0.04 -13.10
CA GLY A 81 -21.47 -0.29 -14.43
C GLY A 81 -20.19 0.46 -14.81
N ALA A 82 -19.55 1.15 -13.86
CA ALA A 82 -18.35 1.97 -14.11
C ALA A 82 -17.16 1.12 -14.59
N GLU A 83 -16.35 1.71 -15.46
CA GLU A 83 -15.09 1.12 -15.91
C GLU A 83 -14.07 1.14 -14.78
N VAL A 84 -13.42 0.01 -14.52
CA VAL A 84 -12.34 -0.06 -13.53
C VAL A 84 -11.00 0.15 -14.22
N LEU A 85 -10.25 1.13 -13.72
CA LEU A 85 -8.93 1.50 -14.18
C LEU A 85 -7.92 1.14 -13.07
N MET A 86 -6.89 0.38 -13.42
CA MET A 86 -5.74 0.14 -12.55
C MET A 86 -4.52 -0.27 -13.38
N THR A 87 -3.34 -0.29 -12.79
CA THR A 87 -2.18 -0.82 -13.51
C THR A 87 -2.31 -2.34 -13.69
N GLN A 88 -1.73 -2.87 -14.78
CA GLN A 88 -1.67 -4.33 -14.97
C GLN A 88 -0.94 -5.03 -13.80
N THR A 89 0.06 -4.35 -13.22
CA THR A 89 0.81 -4.86 -12.06
C THR A 89 -0.08 -4.94 -10.82
N THR A 90 -0.94 -3.94 -10.58
CA THR A 90 -1.94 -3.94 -9.51
C THR A 90 -2.91 -5.12 -9.67
N GLU A 91 -3.46 -5.35 -10.87
CA GLU A 91 -4.37 -6.48 -11.10
C GLU A 91 -3.68 -7.83 -10.86
N ARG A 92 -2.45 -8.01 -11.37
CA ARG A 92 -1.68 -9.25 -11.14
C ARG A 92 -1.39 -9.46 -9.67
N ALA A 93 -1.01 -8.41 -8.93
CA ALA A 93 -0.80 -8.48 -7.50
C ALA A 93 -2.10 -8.85 -6.77
N ARG A 94 -3.23 -8.23 -7.14
CA ARG A 94 -4.55 -8.53 -6.57
C ARG A 94 -4.92 -10.00 -6.75
N LYS A 95 -4.91 -10.50 -8.00
CA LYS A 95 -5.24 -11.90 -8.33
C LYS A 95 -4.34 -12.90 -7.64
N ARG A 96 -3.06 -12.58 -7.45
CA ARG A 96 -2.10 -13.46 -6.78
C ARG A 96 -2.26 -13.45 -5.26
N ASN A 97 -2.46 -12.29 -4.65
CA ASN A 97 -2.49 -12.16 -3.19
C ASN A 97 -3.85 -12.53 -2.58
N TRP A 98 -4.93 -12.49 -3.37
CA TRP A 98 -6.28 -12.79 -2.89
C TRP A 98 -6.87 -14.08 -3.51
N SER A 99 -6.01 -14.93 -4.09
CA SER A 99 -6.42 -16.24 -4.60
C SER A 99 -6.73 -17.22 -3.47
N GLU A 100 -7.55 -18.24 -3.73
CA GLU A 100 -7.91 -19.27 -2.74
C GLU A 100 -6.67 -20.03 -2.22
N ASN A 101 -5.66 -20.25 -3.08
CA ASN A 101 -4.45 -21.00 -2.74
C ASN A 101 -3.40 -20.15 -1.98
N THR A 102 -3.65 -18.85 -1.79
CA THR A 102 -2.67 -17.94 -1.20
C THR A 102 -2.41 -18.24 0.28
N VAL A 103 -3.41 -18.74 1.01
CA VAL A 103 -3.32 -19.01 2.45
C VAL A 103 -2.25 -20.06 2.79
N GLU A 104 -2.26 -21.20 2.08
CA GLU A 104 -1.31 -22.29 2.29
C GLU A 104 0.11 -21.87 1.85
N THR A 105 0.18 -21.15 0.74
CA THR A 105 1.44 -20.64 0.18
C THR A 105 2.12 -19.67 1.15
N ILE A 106 1.36 -18.72 1.72
CA ILE A 106 1.87 -17.76 2.71
C ILE A 106 2.36 -18.47 3.98
N ARG A 107 1.61 -19.48 4.47
CA ARG A 107 2.00 -20.26 5.65
C ARG A 107 3.36 -20.92 5.45
N ALA A 108 3.53 -21.60 4.32
CA ALA A 108 4.76 -22.29 3.98
C ALA A 108 5.96 -21.32 3.88
N TYR A 109 5.75 -20.13 3.32
CA TYR A 109 6.81 -19.12 3.25
C TYR A 109 7.23 -18.58 4.62
N TYR A 110 6.27 -18.25 5.49
CA TYR A 110 6.61 -17.78 6.83
C TYR A 110 7.34 -18.86 7.65
N GLN A 111 6.91 -20.12 7.56
CA GLN A 111 7.61 -21.23 8.19
C GLN A 111 9.03 -21.41 7.62
N ALA A 112 9.22 -21.26 6.32
CA ALA A 112 10.52 -21.40 5.65
C ALA A 112 11.53 -20.29 5.98
N VAL A 113 11.11 -19.23 6.68
CA VAL A 113 12.00 -18.16 7.18
C VAL A 113 12.11 -18.13 8.71
N GLY A 114 11.57 -19.13 9.39
CA GLY A 114 11.66 -19.26 10.85
C GLY A 114 10.63 -18.48 11.65
N ILE A 115 9.47 -18.16 11.07
CA ILE A 115 8.34 -17.65 11.85
C ILE A 115 7.70 -18.82 12.62
N PRO A 116 7.43 -18.67 13.94
CA PRO A 116 6.79 -19.72 14.72
C PRO A 116 5.47 -20.19 14.10
N GLN A 117 5.23 -21.50 14.13
CA GLN A 117 4.06 -22.11 13.47
C GLN A 117 2.74 -21.47 13.90
N GLU A 118 2.54 -21.23 15.20
CA GLU A 118 1.32 -20.59 15.72
C GLU A 118 1.08 -19.20 15.11
N ILE A 119 2.16 -18.41 14.96
CA ILE A 119 2.10 -17.07 14.36
C ILE A 119 1.82 -17.16 12.85
N ALA A 120 2.48 -18.08 12.14
CA ALA A 120 2.24 -18.31 10.72
C ALA A 120 0.79 -18.77 10.45
N ASP A 121 0.28 -19.67 11.27
CA ASP A 121 -1.09 -20.18 11.19
C ASP A 121 -2.11 -19.06 11.42
N GLY A 122 -1.89 -18.20 12.43
CA GLY A 122 -2.72 -17.04 12.70
C GLY A 122 -2.74 -16.04 11.54
N ILE A 123 -1.58 -15.68 10.98
CA ILE A 123 -1.49 -14.75 9.84
C ILE A 123 -2.21 -15.31 8.61
N SER A 124 -2.07 -16.61 8.37
CA SER A 124 -2.76 -17.30 7.27
C SER A 124 -4.29 -17.23 7.42
N GLU A 125 -4.83 -17.50 8.61
CA GLU A 125 -6.29 -17.38 8.83
C GLU A 125 -6.76 -15.92 8.71
N ASN A 126 -6.03 -14.96 9.28
CA ASN A 126 -6.39 -13.55 9.13
C ASN A 126 -6.35 -13.07 7.66
N THR A 127 -5.45 -13.62 6.84
CA THR A 127 -5.39 -13.31 5.41
C THR A 127 -6.60 -13.89 4.66
N LYS A 128 -7.07 -15.07 5.06
CA LYS A 128 -8.30 -15.68 4.54
C LYS A 128 -9.51 -14.83 4.89
N GLU A 129 -9.65 -14.39 6.14
CA GLU A 129 -10.72 -13.48 6.57
C GLU A 129 -10.66 -12.14 5.82
N SER A 130 -9.45 -11.60 5.60
CA SER A 130 -9.25 -10.36 4.86
C SER A 130 -9.69 -10.43 3.41
N ARG A 131 -9.77 -11.65 2.83
CA ARG A 131 -10.24 -11.85 1.46
C ARG A 131 -11.70 -11.42 1.29
N ASP A 132 -12.53 -11.60 2.32
CA ASP A 132 -13.94 -11.23 2.24
C ASP A 132 -14.11 -9.71 2.07
N PHE A 133 -13.14 -8.90 2.53
CA PHE A 133 -13.13 -7.45 2.32
C PHE A 133 -12.80 -7.01 0.90
N VAL A 134 -12.42 -7.92 0.00
CA VAL A 134 -12.07 -7.61 -1.40
C VAL A 134 -12.89 -8.37 -2.44
N MET A 135 -13.95 -9.06 -1.98
CA MET A 135 -14.90 -9.77 -2.83
C MET A 135 -16.23 -9.02 -2.90
N PRO A 136 -16.96 -9.02 -4.04
CA PRO A 136 -16.53 -9.57 -5.32
C PRO A 136 -15.37 -8.76 -5.92
N GLU A 137 -14.54 -9.43 -6.73
CA GLU A 137 -13.43 -8.75 -7.39
C GLU A 137 -13.91 -7.89 -8.57
N PRO A 138 -13.33 -6.70 -8.81
CA PRO A 138 -13.61 -5.94 -10.01
C PRO A 138 -12.99 -6.60 -11.26
N SER A 139 -13.67 -6.44 -12.39
CA SER A 139 -13.13 -6.71 -13.73
C SER A 139 -12.46 -5.45 -14.26
N VAL A 140 -11.17 -5.52 -14.62
CA VAL A 140 -10.42 -4.37 -15.11
C VAL A 140 -10.78 -4.09 -16.56
N ASN A 141 -11.22 -2.86 -16.85
CA ASN A 141 -11.60 -2.41 -18.18
C ASN A 141 -10.44 -1.75 -18.91
N ARG A 142 -9.61 -0.97 -18.20
CA ARG A 142 -8.49 -0.22 -18.77
C ARG A 142 -7.26 -0.32 -17.89
N TYR A 143 -6.10 -0.58 -18.51
CA TYR A 143 -4.82 -0.51 -17.82
C TYR A 143 -4.23 0.88 -17.88
N ILE A 144 -3.73 1.35 -16.75
CA ILE A 144 -3.04 2.63 -16.60
C ILE A 144 -1.52 2.41 -16.72
N ASN A 145 -0.85 3.33 -17.40
CA ASN A 145 0.59 3.37 -17.62
C ASN A 145 1.21 4.63 -16.99
N GLU A 146 2.52 4.58 -16.73
CA GLU A 146 3.28 5.77 -16.32
C GLU A 146 3.18 6.85 -17.40
N GLY A 147 2.93 8.10 -16.98
CA GLY A 147 2.80 9.24 -17.87
C GLY A 147 1.40 9.39 -18.51
N ASP A 148 0.48 8.44 -18.28
CA ASP A 148 -0.92 8.64 -18.65
C ASP A 148 -1.47 9.88 -17.95
N VAL A 149 -2.42 10.55 -18.59
CA VAL A 149 -3.06 11.76 -18.06
C VAL A 149 -4.52 11.44 -17.74
N ILE A 150 -4.93 11.71 -16.50
CA ILE A 150 -6.28 11.45 -16.00
C ILE A 150 -6.89 12.76 -15.52
N LYS A 151 -8.10 13.05 -16.00
CA LYS A 151 -8.90 14.17 -15.49
C LYS A 151 -9.48 13.82 -14.11
N VAL A 152 -9.19 14.66 -13.13
CA VAL A 152 -9.74 14.56 -11.78
C VAL A 152 -10.23 15.94 -11.36
N GLY A 153 -11.55 16.11 -11.37
CA GLY A 153 -12.21 17.38 -11.07
C GLY A 153 -11.88 18.42 -12.14
N ASN A 154 -11.31 19.53 -11.71
CA ASN A 154 -11.03 20.68 -12.58
C ASN A 154 -9.73 20.54 -13.39
N TYR A 155 -8.91 19.52 -13.15
CA TYR A 155 -7.54 19.48 -13.64
C TYR A 155 -7.06 18.14 -14.20
N GLU A 156 -6.04 18.30 -15.07
CA GLU A 156 -5.12 17.30 -15.64
C GLU A 156 -4.16 16.67 -14.62
N TYR A 157 -4.13 15.35 -14.38
CA TYR A 157 -3.09 14.73 -13.53
C TYR A 157 -2.28 13.69 -14.28
N GLU A 158 -0.95 13.80 -14.23
CA GLU A 158 -0.01 12.81 -14.73
C GLU A 158 0.12 11.64 -13.75
N VAL A 159 0.00 10.42 -14.26
CA VAL A 159 0.19 9.19 -13.50
C VAL A 159 1.67 8.91 -13.31
N ILE A 160 2.08 8.77 -12.05
CA ILE A 160 3.46 8.42 -11.68
C ILE A 160 3.43 7.14 -10.85
N PHE A 161 4.09 6.08 -11.31
CA PHE A 161 4.18 4.83 -10.56
C PHE A 161 5.16 4.99 -9.41
N THR A 162 4.78 4.54 -8.22
CA THR A 162 5.60 4.64 -7.02
C THR A 162 5.61 3.30 -6.29
N PRO A 163 6.14 2.23 -6.94
CA PRO A 163 6.21 0.90 -6.34
C PRO A 163 7.08 0.89 -5.08
N GLY A 164 6.89 -0.15 -4.27
CA GLY A 164 7.61 -0.36 -3.01
C GLY A 164 6.65 -0.72 -1.88
N HIS A 165 5.70 0.18 -1.58
CA HIS A 165 4.59 -0.10 -0.66
C HIS A 165 3.68 -1.21 -1.20
N ALA A 166 3.24 -1.06 -2.45
CA ALA A 166 2.51 -2.08 -3.20
C ALA A 166 3.05 -2.15 -4.64
N PRO A 167 3.03 -3.33 -5.29
CA PRO A 167 3.36 -3.43 -6.70
C PRO A 167 2.32 -2.67 -7.53
N GLY A 168 2.78 -1.84 -8.47
CA GLY A 168 1.89 -1.10 -9.37
C GLY A 168 1.15 0.07 -8.74
N LEU A 169 1.52 0.48 -7.52
CA LEU A 169 0.98 1.68 -6.88
C LEU A 169 1.24 2.91 -7.75
N ILE A 170 0.22 3.75 -7.85
CA ILE A 170 0.30 5.03 -8.56
C ILE A 170 0.06 6.22 -7.63
N THR A 171 0.61 7.34 -8.06
CA THR A 171 0.32 8.69 -7.56
C THR A 171 -0.09 9.56 -8.74
N LEU A 172 -0.80 10.65 -8.46
CA LEU A 172 -1.31 11.56 -9.49
C LEU A 172 -0.74 12.96 -9.25
N TYR A 173 0.03 13.48 -10.20
CA TYR A 173 0.68 14.78 -10.08
C TYR A 173 0.06 15.80 -11.03
N ASN A 174 -0.38 16.92 -10.48
CA ASN A 174 -0.75 18.09 -11.26
C ASN A 174 0.34 19.16 -11.14
N ARG A 175 1.04 19.42 -12.26
CA ARG A 175 2.12 20.40 -12.32
C ARG A 175 1.63 21.85 -12.17
N GLU A 176 0.46 22.18 -12.71
CA GLU A 176 -0.07 23.56 -12.71
C GLU A 176 -0.32 24.08 -11.28
N LYS A 177 -0.91 23.25 -10.43
CA LYS A 177 -1.23 23.55 -9.03
C LYS A 177 -0.17 23.07 -8.05
N ASN A 178 0.85 22.38 -8.55
CA ASN A 178 1.87 21.72 -7.77
C ASN A 178 1.29 20.83 -6.66
N VAL A 179 0.35 19.95 -7.05
CA VAL A 179 -0.39 19.05 -6.16
C VAL A 179 -0.07 17.61 -6.48
N LEU A 180 0.09 16.78 -5.45
CA LEU A 180 0.21 15.33 -5.57
C LEU A 180 -0.88 14.63 -4.76
N LEU A 181 -1.71 13.82 -5.42
CA LEU A 181 -2.42 12.76 -4.72
C LEU A 181 -1.41 11.63 -4.46
N SER A 182 -0.86 11.61 -3.25
CA SER A 182 0.26 10.75 -2.86
C SER A 182 -0.16 9.34 -2.46
N THR A 183 -1.46 9.09 -2.36
CA THR A 183 -2.03 7.81 -1.98
C THR A 183 -1.37 7.27 -0.71
N ASP A 184 -0.83 6.05 -0.75
CA ASP A 184 -0.06 5.42 0.33
C ASP A 184 1.45 5.58 0.14
N HIS A 185 1.91 6.34 -0.85
CA HIS A 185 3.34 6.57 -1.05
C HIS A 185 3.94 7.59 -0.05
N ILE A 186 3.18 8.64 0.30
CA ILE A 186 3.61 9.66 1.27
C ILE A 186 2.44 9.98 2.19
N LEU A 187 2.62 9.71 3.49
CA LEU A 187 1.62 9.93 4.55
C LEU A 187 2.14 10.94 5.58
N PRO A 188 1.29 11.78 6.20
CA PRO A 188 1.73 12.93 6.99
C PRO A 188 2.35 12.57 8.36
N LYS A 189 1.83 11.53 9.02
CA LYS A 189 2.22 11.20 10.42
C LYS A 189 2.91 9.85 10.57
N ILE A 190 2.52 8.88 9.75
CA ILE A 190 3.06 7.52 9.77
C ILE A 190 3.93 7.30 8.55
N THR A 191 4.80 6.30 8.60
CA THR A 191 5.49 5.80 7.42
C THR A 191 4.61 4.76 6.73
N PRO A 192 4.51 4.77 5.39
CA PRO A 192 3.90 3.67 4.67
C PRO A 192 4.58 2.35 5.01
N ASN A 193 3.81 1.28 5.17
CA ASN A 193 4.39 -0.04 5.34
C ASN A 193 5.14 -0.46 4.06
N VAL A 194 6.30 -1.11 4.20
CA VAL A 194 7.03 -1.67 3.07
C VAL A 194 7.32 -3.12 3.38
N SER A 195 6.53 -4.03 2.81
CA SER A 195 6.59 -5.45 3.13
C SER A 195 7.19 -6.31 2.03
N TYR A 196 8.05 -7.23 2.42
CA TYR A 196 8.48 -8.34 1.57
C TYR A 196 7.42 -9.45 1.61
N MET A 197 6.77 -9.70 0.47
CA MET A 197 5.61 -10.59 0.37
C MET A 197 5.91 -11.94 -0.30
N PHE A 198 7.18 -12.34 -0.41
CA PHE A 198 7.72 -13.58 -1.03
C PHE A 198 7.46 -13.78 -2.53
N MET A 199 6.26 -13.44 -2.99
CA MET A 199 5.80 -13.60 -4.37
C MET A 199 5.94 -12.31 -5.18
N GLY A 200 6.40 -11.21 -4.58
CA GLY A 200 6.48 -9.89 -5.19
C GLY A 200 7.90 -9.41 -5.46
N ASP A 201 8.07 -8.11 -5.32
CA ASP A 201 9.37 -7.45 -5.33
C ASP A 201 10.30 -8.07 -4.28
N GLN A 202 11.52 -8.39 -4.72
CA GLN A 202 12.52 -9.03 -3.89
C GLN A 202 13.40 -8.03 -3.13
N ASN A 203 13.22 -6.72 -3.35
CA ASN A 203 13.86 -5.63 -2.63
C ASN A 203 12.92 -4.40 -2.50
N PRO A 204 11.73 -4.58 -1.88
CA PRO A 204 10.68 -3.55 -1.89
C PRO A 204 11.12 -2.24 -1.22
N LEU A 205 12.02 -2.30 -0.23
CA LEU A 205 12.56 -1.09 0.40
C LEU A 205 13.45 -0.28 -0.55
N GLN A 206 14.30 -0.92 -1.37
CA GLN A 206 15.07 -0.20 -2.37
C GLN A 206 14.15 0.48 -3.39
N THR A 207 13.17 -0.27 -3.89
CA THR A 207 12.17 0.23 -4.84
C THR A 207 11.38 1.40 -4.25
N PHE A 208 10.96 1.30 -2.98
CA PHE A 208 10.28 2.39 -2.28
C PHE A 208 11.16 3.64 -2.17
N MET A 209 12.43 3.49 -1.79
CA MET A 209 13.38 4.59 -1.67
C MET A 209 13.68 5.25 -3.03
N GLU A 210 13.70 4.48 -4.13
CA GLU A 210 13.80 5.01 -5.48
C GLU A 210 12.55 5.80 -5.89
N SER A 211 11.36 5.30 -5.56
CA SER A 211 10.09 6.01 -5.76
C SER A 211 10.05 7.34 -4.99
N LEU A 212 10.51 7.35 -3.73
CA LEU A 212 10.64 8.58 -2.94
C LEU A 212 11.59 9.59 -3.59
N ARG A 213 12.75 9.13 -4.08
CA ARG A 213 13.70 9.99 -4.81
C ARG A 213 13.10 10.56 -6.09
N LYS A 214 12.28 9.77 -6.81
CA LYS A 214 11.56 10.22 -8.01
C LYS A 214 10.59 11.35 -7.67
N ILE A 215 9.72 11.16 -6.66
CA ILE A 215 8.75 12.19 -6.26
C ILE A 215 9.45 13.43 -5.68
N LYS A 216 10.57 13.27 -4.97
CA LYS A 216 11.33 14.40 -4.41
C LYS A 216 11.80 15.40 -5.48
N GLN A 217 12.06 14.94 -6.71
CA GLN A 217 12.49 15.78 -7.82
C GLN A 217 11.38 16.72 -8.34
N LEU A 218 10.12 16.45 -8.03
CA LEU A 218 8.98 17.26 -8.46
C LEU A 218 8.78 18.52 -7.59
N ASP A 219 9.41 18.56 -6.40
CA ASP A 219 9.28 19.65 -5.42
C ASP A 219 7.81 20.02 -5.13
N VAL A 220 7.00 19.00 -4.84
CA VAL A 220 5.57 19.15 -4.60
C VAL A 220 5.31 19.97 -3.34
N ASP A 221 4.48 21.00 -3.49
CA ASP A 221 4.02 21.79 -2.36
C ASP A 221 2.86 21.08 -1.64
N TYR A 222 1.72 20.85 -2.31
CA TYR A 222 0.52 20.34 -1.63
C TYR A 222 0.31 18.84 -1.87
N VAL A 223 0.17 18.08 -0.78
CA VAL A 223 0.08 16.62 -0.80
C VAL A 223 -1.27 16.16 -0.24
N ILE A 224 -1.95 15.27 -0.98
CA ILE A 224 -3.25 14.71 -0.63
C ILE A 224 -3.08 13.18 -0.42
N PRO A 225 -2.99 12.72 0.84
CA PRO A 225 -2.75 11.31 1.17
C PRO A 225 -4.04 10.51 1.31
N SER A 226 -3.94 9.18 1.17
CA SER A 226 -5.05 8.26 1.47
C SER A 226 -5.27 8.06 2.98
N HIS A 227 -4.33 8.44 3.84
CA HIS A 227 -4.54 8.44 5.30
C HIS A 227 -4.06 9.75 5.93
N GLY A 228 -4.87 10.28 6.86
CA GLY A 228 -4.61 11.55 7.54
C GLY A 228 -5.14 12.76 6.75
N GLU A 229 -4.60 13.94 7.05
CA GLU A 229 -5.02 15.19 6.39
C GLU A 229 -4.03 15.62 5.31
N PRO A 230 -4.50 16.30 4.25
CA PRO A 230 -3.62 16.98 3.31
C PRO A 230 -2.65 17.94 4.00
N PHE A 231 -1.47 18.11 3.43
CA PHE A 231 -0.39 18.90 4.04
C PHE A 231 0.52 19.54 2.99
N HIS A 232 1.34 20.49 3.42
CA HIS A 232 2.34 21.16 2.57
C HIS A 232 3.76 20.63 2.82
N GLY A 233 4.59 20.66 1.77
CA GLY A 233 6.01 20.34 1.80
C GLY A 233 6.31 18.85 1.67
N ALA A 234 6.13 18.28 0.48
CA ALA A 234 6.42 16.86 0.22
C ALA A 234 7.89 16.52 0.51
N ASN A 235 8.82 17.36 0.07
CA ASN A 235 10.26 17.09 0.20
C ASN A 235 10.72 16.97 1.65
N LYS A 236 10.17 17.81 2.54
CA LYS A 236 10.43 17.69 3.98
C LYS A 236 9.94 16.35 4.51
N ARG A 237 8.71 15.95 4.15
CA ARG A 237 8.14 14.67 4.60
C ARG A 237 8.90 13.46 4.05
N ILE A 238 9.35 13.53 2.79
CA ILE A 238 10.20 12.50 2.18
C ILE A 238 11.50 12.34 2.96
N ASP A 239 12.15 13.45 3.35
CA ASP A 239 13.39 13.40 4.13
C ASP A 239 13.20 12.76 5.50
N GLU A 240 12.06 13.02 6.16
CA GLU A 240 11.70 12.35 7.41
C GLU A 240 11.49 10.84 7.22
N ILE A 241 10.84 10.41 6.12
CA ILE A 241 10.62 8.99 5.80
C ILE A 241 11.95 8.30 5.48
N VAL A 242 12.80 8.92 4.66
CA VAL A 242 14.14 8.41 4.33
C VAL A 242 14.96 8.23 5.60
N LYS A 243 15.02 9.27 6.44
CA LYS A 243 15.74 9.22 7.71
C LYS A 243 15.20 8.11 8.62
N HIS A 244 13.88 7.94 8.70
CA HIS A 244 13.28 6.86 9.50
C HIS A 244 13.79 5.47 9.08
N HIS A 245 13.83 5.20 7.77
CA HIS A 245 14.34 3.91 7.27
C HIS A 245 15.85 3.77 7.47
N GLU A 246 16.63 4.85 7.29
CA GLU A 246 18.08 4.83 7.56
C GLU A 246 18.39 4.53 9.03
N ASP A 247 17.70 5.19 9.96
CA ASP A 247 17.85 4.96 11.39
C ASP A 247 17.50 3.49 11.72
N ARG A 248 16.39 2.98 11.19
CA ARG A 248 15.96 1.58 11.37
C ARG A 248 16.95 0.57 10.80
N LEU A 249 17.53 0.84 9.62
CA LEU A 249 18.55 -0.03 9.01
C LEU A 249 19.80 -0.10 9.89
N ASN A 250 20.24 1.02 10.47
CA ASN A 250 21.36 1.06 11.40
C ASN A 250 21.05 0.27 12.68
N ASP A 251 19.87 0.46 13.27
CA ASP A 251 19.43 -0.29 14.45
C ASP A 251 19.44 -1.81 14.20
N ILE A 252 18.93 -2.25 13.04
CA ILE A 252 18.95 -3.66 12.66
C ILE A 252 20.38 -4.18 12.54
N LEU A 253 21.26 -3.47 11.82
CA LEU A 253 22.66 -3.90 11.67
C LEU A 253 23.35 -4.11 13.01
N ASP A 254 23.11 -3.24 13.99
CA ASP A 254 23.68 -3.39 15.33
C ASP A 254 23.16 -4.63 16.06
N GLN A 255 21.91 -5.04 15.82
CA GLN A 255 21.38 -6.29 16.36
C GLN A 255 21.90 -7.55 15.66
N LEU A 256 22.39 -7.46 14.42
CA LEU A 256 22.81 -8.62 13.62
C LEU A 256 24.21 -9.16 13.97
N ARG A 257 24.93 -8.57 14.94
CA ARG A 257 26.31 -8.98 15.30
C ARG A 257 26.41 -10.45 15.74
N ASP A 258 25.49 -10.90 16.59
CA ASP A 258 25.44 -12.30 17.06
C ASP A 258 24.61 -13.22 16.15
N GLY A 259 24.01 -12.64 15.12
CA GLY A 259 23.07 -13.27 14.22
C GLY A 259 21.66 -13.35 14.79
N LYS A 260 20.67 -12.97 13.98
CA LYS A 260 19.26 -12.96 14.37
C LYS A 260 18.38 -13.56 13.30
N THR A 261 17.31 -14.23 13.74
CA THR A 261 16.25 -14.67 12.85
C THR A 261 15.37 -13.49 12.45
N VAL A 262 14.56 -13.69 11.40
CA VAL A 262 13.53 -12.71 11.00
C VAL A 262 12.60 -12.37 12.15
N TYR A 263 12.18 -13.38 12.92
CA TYR A 263 11.24 -13.20 14.02
C TYR A 263 11.87 -12.40 15.17
N GLU A 264 13.12 -12.68 15.54
CA GLU A 264 13.82 -11.91 16.58
C GLU A 264 13.99 -10.43 16.19
N VAL A 265 14.30 -10.14 14.92
CA VAL A 265 14.39 -8.76 14.42
C VAL A 265 13.02 -8.09 14.45
N CYS A 266 11.96 -8.80 14.06
CA CYS A 266 10.59 -8.30 14.15
C CYS A 266 10.22 -7.94 15.60
N GLN A 267 10.49 -8.81 16.56
CA GLN A 267 10.23 -8.56 17.98
C GLN A 267 11.03 -7.37 18.51
N TYR A 268 12.30 -7.23 18.10
CA TYR A 268 13.12 -6.08 18.48
C TYR A 268 12.53 -4.75 17.98
N LEU A 269 12.11 -4.70 16.71
CA LEU A 269 11.62 -3.47 16.09
C LEU A 269 10.22 -3.05 16.54
N PHE A 270 9.33 -4.01 16.78
CA PHE A 270 7.90 -3.76 16.96
C PHE A 270 7.35 -4.22 18.32
N GLY A 271 8.14 -4.96 19.10
CA GLY A 271 7.74 -5.54 20.38
C GLY A 271 6.78 -6.73 20.25
N ASP A 272 6.34 -7.23 21.41
CA ASP A 272 5.59 -8.50 21.50
C ASP A 272 4.06 -8.32 21.64
N ARG A 273 3.56 -7.09 21.60
CA ARG A 273 2.13 -6.76 21.80
C ARG A 273 1.44 -6.35 20.51
N LEU A 274 1.50 -7.23 19.51
CA LEU A 274 0.85 -7.03 18.21
C LEU A 274 -0.35 -7.96 18.07
N THR A 275 -1.43 -7.47 17.51
CA THR A 275 -2.49 -8.34 16.98
C THR A 275 -1.96 -9.18 15.81
N THR A 276 -2.64 -10.28 15.47
CA THR A 276 -2.28 -11.10 14.29
C THR A 276 -2.19 -10.29 13.00
N HIS A 277 -3.08 -9.33 12.82
CA HIS A 277 -3.10 -8.43 11.67
C HIS A 277 -1.86 -7.53 11.63
N GLU A 278 -1.48 -6.92 12.76
CA GLU A 278 -0.28 -6.08 12.87
C GLU A 278 1.01 -6.89 12.72
N MET A 279 1.04 -8.11 13.28
CA MET A 279 2.19 -9.02 13.17
C MET A 279 2.53 -9.36 11.71
N ARG A 280 1.51 -9.49 10.84
CA ARG A 280 1.72 -9.71 9.39
C ARG A 280 2.56 -8.60 8.77
N PHE A 281 2.21 -7.33 9.04
CA PHE A 281 2.95 -6.18 8.50
C PHE A 281 4.33 -6.03 9.12
N ALA A 282 4.45 -6.30 10.43
CA ALA A 282 5.72 -6.24 11.14
C ALA A 282 6.75 -7.23 10.60
N ILE A 283 6.35 -8.49 10.35
CA ILE A 283 7.24 -9.51 9.77
C ILE A 283 7.62 -9.13 8.33
N GLY A 284 6.64 -8.72 7.52
CA GLY A 284 6.90 -8.30 6.14
C GLY A 284 7.90 -7.14 6.07
N GLU A 285 7.79 -6.18 6.98
CA GLU A 285 8.68 -5.03 7.06
C GLU A 285 10.07 -5.39 7.59
N ALA A 286 10.17 -6.26 8.61
CA ALA A 286 11.45 -6.79 9.07
C ALA A 286 12.20 -7.51 7.93
N LEU A 287 11.50 -8.36 7.16
CA LEU A 287 12.06 -9.03 5.99
C LEU A 287 12.53 -8.03 4.92
N ALA A 288 11.75 -6.97 4.65
CA ALA A 288 12.12 -5.96 3.66
C ALA A 288 13.45 -5.28 4.01
N HIS A 289 13.66 -4.92 5.28
CA HIS A 289 14.90 -4.31 5.75
C HIS A 289 16.07 -5.30 5.72
N LEU A 290 15.86 -6.54 6.16
CA LEU A 290 16.89 -7.58 6.15
C LEU A 290 17.37 -7.90 4.72
N GLU A 291 16.44 -8.06 3.78
CA GLU A 291 16.79 -8.32 2.37
C GLU A 291 17.43 -7.10 1.70
N PHE A 292 17.04 -5.87 2.09
CA PHE A 292 17.72 -4.65 1.65
C PHE A 292 19.20 -4.66 2.07
N LEU A 293 19.49 -4.87 3.36
CA LEU A 293 20.86 -4.95 3.89
C LEU A 293 21.66 -6.07 3.23
N ARG A 294 21.05 -7.25 3.05
CA ARG A 294 21.68 -8.41 2.42
C ARG A 294 22.07 -8.12 0.97
N ARG A 295 21.18 -7.47 0.21
CA ARG A 295 21.42 -7.10 -1.20
C ARG A 295 22.43 -5.97 -1.35
N LYS A 296 22.48 -5.04 -0.40
CA LYS A 296 23.54 -4.02 -0.29
C LYS A 296 24.88 -4.63 0.13
N GLY A 297 24.86 -5.87 0.62
CA GLY A 297 26.05 -6.63 0.99
C GLY A 297 26.56 -6.36 2.39
N GLU A 298 25.76 -5.70 3.24
CA GLU A 298 26.12 -5.33 4.62
C GLU A 298 25.84 -6.47 5.62
N CYS A 299 24.96 -7.40 5.26
CA CYS A 299 24.75 -8.64 6.00
C CYS A 299 24.72 -9.85 5.05
N GLN A 300 24.79 -11.04 5.64
CA GLN A 300 24.64 -12.33 4.97
C GLN A 300 23.50 -13.13 5.61
N ARG A 301 22.94 -14.05 4.84
CA ARG A 301 21.85 -14.93 5.27
C ARG A 301 22.29 -16.39 5.20
N GLU A 302 22.16 -17.09 6.31
CA GLU A 302 22.35 -18.53 6.43
C GLU A 302 20.99 -19.20 6.64
N VAL A 303 20.79 -20.41 6.09
CA VAL A 303 19.60 -21.23 6.37
C VAL A 303 20.00 -22.28 7.39
N ARG A 304 19.39 -22.25 8.59
CA ARG A 304 19.63 -23.24 9.66
C ARG A 304 18.31 -23.88 10.06
N SER A 305 18.14 -25.18 9.79
CA SER A 305 16.93 -25.92 10.19
C SER A 305 15.60 -25.25 9.80
N HIS A 306 15.55 -24.60 8.63
CA HIS A 306 14.45 -23.79 8.09
C HIS A 306 14.31 -22.35 8.62
N ASP A 307 15.23 -21.89 9.46
CA ASP A 307 15.31 -20.49 9.90
C ASP A 307 16.27 -19.70 9.00
N TRP A 308 15.84 -18.49 8.60
CA TRP A 308 16.72 -17.54 7.96
C TRP A 308 17.44 -16.73 9.03
N LEU A 309 18.73 -16.99 9.20
CA LEU A 309 19.59 -16.30 10.15
C LEU A 309 20.41 -15.24 9.41
N TYR A 310 20.29 -13.98 9.83
CA TYR A 310 21.04 -12.86 9.27
C TYR A 310 22.17 -12.45 10.19
N ARG A 311 23.35 -12.19 9.64
CA ARG A 311 24.56 -11.75 10.36
C ARG A 311 25.27 -10.64 9.59
N VAL A 312 25.86 -9.67 10.31
CA VAL A 312 26.77 -8.69 9.68
C VAL A 312 27.94 -9.44 9.03
N LYS A 313 28.45 -8.94 7.91
CA LYS A 313 29.66 -9.48 7.27
C LYS A 313 30.94 -9.12 8.00
#